data_AF-A0A5D0V9D8-F1
#
_entry.id   AF-A0A5D0V9D8-F1
#
_cell.length_a   1.000
_cell.length_b   1.000
_cell.length_c   1.000
_cell.angle_alpha   90.00
_cell.angle_beta   90.00
_cell.angle_gamma   90.00
#
_symmetry.space_group_name_H-M   'P 1'
#
loop_
_entity.id
_entity.type
_entity.pdbx_description
1 polymer ?
#
loop_
_entity_poly.entity_id
_entity_poly.type
_entity_poly.pdbx_seq_one_letter_code
_entity_poly.pdbx_strand_id
1 'polypeptide(L)'
;MCIRDRPRASTMPASLDTQLEKSIAQIIEEASKDEGYYESDRDREDIRKYYESIEHDTGEVRLYHEYSRVVTKTHARVFGYDSARLKVLYPYVDQHKDGALRSIYSGELMSPAEVMMEEALILMERLPKSRESFMDLGLDGVLALSDGLEDLLPEDEAMTVPYNCEHIVPQSWYEKRKPMVSDLHHLFTCERKCNSYRGNRPYGDHPDFEPDPLQIDLIEAELRKKCGLVEETENGMTAFEPEQNKGVVARATLYFLLRYRNEVGNAQGEMPLETVETLLKWHAEQPVSDYERHRNRAVFLTQGNRNPFIDFPDLADKVGFRESFA
;
A
#
# COMPACT_ATOMS: atom_id res chain seq x y z
N MET A 1 4.67 21.54 -10.90
CA MET A 1 6.00 22.06 -11.29
C MET A 1 6.49 21.19 -12.42
N CYS A 2 7.12 21.73 -13.46
CA CYS A 2 7.68 20.88 -14.52
C CYS A 2 8.85 20.07 -13.95
N ILE A 3 8.99 18.81 -14.38
CA ILE A 3 10.10 17.87 -14.09
C ILE A 3 11.50 18.52 -14.27
N ARG A 4 11.59 19.64 -15.00
CA ARG A 4 12.82 20.31 -15.41
C ARG A 4 13.46 21.24 -14.37
N ASP A 5 12.76 21.63 -13.30
CA ASP A 5 13.22 22.74 -12.44
C ASP A 5 13.78 22.34 -11.06
N ARG A 6 13.98 21.05 -10.77
CA ARG A 6 14.75 20.63 -9.56
C ARG A 6 16.24 20.50 -9.89
N PRO A 7 17.15 21.00 -9.03
CA PRO A 7 18.58 20.83 -9.23
C PRO A 7 18.94 19.34 -9.26
N ARG A 8 19.49 18.87 -10.39
CA ARG A 8 19.93 17.49 -10.59
C ARG A 8 21.05 17.16 -9.60
N ALA A 9 20.77 16.30 -8.63
CA ALA A 9 21.80 15.66 -7.81
C ALA A 9 22.44 14.44 -8.51
N SER A 10 21.87 14.00 -9.64
CA SER A 10 22.24 12.76 -10.31
C SER A 10 23.52 12.91 -11.14
N THR A 11 24.46 11.98 -10.93
CA THR A 11 25.69 11.81 -11.72
C THR A 11 25.46 11.02 -13.02
N MET A 12 24.20 10.74 -13.38
CA MET A 12 23.85 9.86 -14.50
C MET A 12 23.87 10.57 -15.87
N PRO A 13 24.15 9.85 -16.97
CA PRO A 13 24.12 10.40 -18.32
C PRO A 13 22.71 10.85 -18.74
N ALA A 14 22.58 12.02 -19.37
CA ALA A 14 21.28 12.58 -19.78
C ALA A 14 20.49 11.70 -20.79
N SER A 15 21.17 10.83 -21.55
CA SER A 15 20.52 9.87 -22.46
C SER A 15 19.70 8.83 -21.72
N LEU A 16 20.14 8.47 -20.53
CA LEU A 16 19.59 7.40 -19.71
C LEU A 16 18.33 7.88 -18.97
N ASP A 17 18.35 9.11 -18.47
CA ASP A 17 17.16 9.82 -17.98
C ASP A 17 16.06 9.85 -19.05
N THR A 18 16.42 10.16 -20.30
CA THR A 18 15.46 10.27 -21.42
C THR A 18 14.81 8.93 -21.75
N GLN A 19 15.56 7.83 -21.67
CA GLN A 19 15.03 6.50 -21.93
C GLN A 19 14.08 6.04 -20.82
N LEU A 20 14.45 6.32 -19.56
CA LEU A 20 13.61 6.03 -18.40
C LEU A 20 12.29 6.80 -18.45
N GLU A 21 12.34 8.11 -18.75
CA GLU A 21 11.14 8.95 -18.93
C GLU A 21 10.19 8.36 -19.99
N LYS A 22 10.73 7.91 -21.13
CA LYS A 22 9.93 7.28 -22.18
C LYS A 22 9.30 5.96 -21.74
N SER A 23 10.06 5.09 -21.07
CA SER A 23 9.53 3.83 -20.54
C SER A 23 8.43 4.05 -19.52
N ILE A 24 8.60 4.99 -18.59
CA ILE A 24 7.59 5.34 -17.58
C ILE A 24 6.33 5.89 -18.25
N ALA A 25 6.47 6.83 -19.19
CA ALA A 25 5.34 7.41 -19.90
C ALA A 25 4.54 6.34 -20.67
N GLN A 26 5.25 5.41 -21.33
CA GLN A 26 4.60 4.31 -22.04
C GLN A 26 3.81 3.39 -21.09
N ILE A 27 4.37 3.03 -19.93
CA ILE A 27 3.69 2.19 -18.94
C ILE A 27 2.42 2.85 -18.41
N ILE A 28 2.48 4.15 -18.09
CA ILE A 28 1.31 4.90 -17.62
C ILE A 28 0.25 5.00 -18.73
N GLU A 29 0.67 5.25 -19.96
CA GLU A 29 -0.25 5.31 -21.10
C GLU A 29 -0.93 3.96 -21.35
N GLU A 30 -0.18 2.85 -21.27
CA GLU A 30 -0.71 1.49 -21.42
C GLU A 30 -1.69 1.12 -20.31
N ALA A 31 -1.40 1.48 -19.06
CA ALA A 31 -2.31 1.30 -17.93
C ALA A 31 -3.61 2.12 -18.07
N SER A 32 -3.54 3.27 -18.75
CA SER A 32 -4.70 4.15 -18.99
C SER A 32 -5.55 3.75 -20.21
N LYS A 33 -5.11 2.76 -21.01
CA LYS A 33 -5.84 2.31 -22.22
C LYS A 33 -7.04 1.42 -21.92
N ASP A 34 -7.21 1.00 -20.66
CA ASP A 34 -8.34 0.18 -20.24
C ASP A 34 -9.64 1.00 -20.20
N GLU A 35 -10.74 0.42 -20.69
CA GLU A 35 -12.01 1.12 -20.93
C GLU A 35 -12.65 1.64 -19.62
N GLY A 36 -12.49 2.93 -19.33
CA GLY A 36 -13.14 3.61 -18.20
C GLY A 36 -12.53 3.30 -16.83
N TYR A 37 -12.53 4.29 -15.92
CA TYR A 37 -11.86 4.18 -14.62
C TYR A 37 -12.37 3.00 -13.77
N TYR A 38 -13.67 2.70 -13.77
CA TYR A 38 -14.24 1.57 -13.05
C TYR A 38 -15.43 0.96 -13.80
N GLU A 39 -15.28 -0.31 -14.19
CA GLU A 39 -16.27 -1.06 -14.94
C GLU A 39 -17.21 -1.89 -14.03
N SER A 40 -18.14 -1.21 -13.37
CA SER A 40 -19.01 -1.84 -12.34
C SER A 40 -19.76 -3.10 -12.82
N ASP A 41 -20.21 -3.17 -14.07
CA ASP A 41 -20.94 -4.34 -14.59
C ASP A 41 -20.04 -5.57 -14.74
N ARG A 42 -18.84 -5.39 -15.32
CA ARG A 42 -17.87 -6.48 -15.44
C ARG A 42 -17.40 -6.93 -14.06
N ASP A 43 -17.13 -5.97 -13.17
CA ASP A 43 -16.67 -6.25 -11.81
C ASP A 43 -17.70 -7.07 -11.00
N ARG A 44 -19.00 -6.77 -11.10
CA ARG A 44 -20.05 -7.55 -10.42
C ARG A 44 -20.07 -9.01 -10.87
N GLU A 45 -19.87 -9.25 -12.17
CA GLU A 45 -19.83 -10.62 -12.71
C GLU A 45 -18.56 -11.35 -12.28
N ASP A 46 -17.42 -10.65 -12.23
CA ASP A 46 -16.15 -11.19 -11.73
C ASP A 46 -16.25 -11.54 -10.24
N ILE A 47 -16.83 -10.67 -9.40
CA ILE A 47 -17.10 -10.93 -7.99
C ILE A 47 -17.96 -12.19 -7.82
N ARG A 48 -19.08 -12.27 -8.56
CA ARG A 48 -20.00 -13.41 -8.49
C ARG A 48 -19.29 -14.73 -8.81
N LYS A 49 -18.48 -14.76 -9.86
CA LYS A 49 -17.68 -15.95 -10.24
C LYS A 49 -16.60 -16.26 -9.23
N TYR A 50 -15.87 -15.24 -8.77
CA TYR A 50 -14.73 -15.40 -7.87
C TYR A 50 -15.14 -16.05 -6.53
N TYR A 51 -16.32 -15.67 -6.00
CA TYR A 51 -16.83 -16.17 -4.73
C TYR A 51 -17.86 -17.31 -4.87
N GLU A 52 -18.11 -17.85 -6.07
CA GLU A 52 -19.20 -18.83 -6.32
C GLU A 52 -19.10 -20.11 -5.49
N SER A 53 -17.90 -20.42 -4.99
CA SER A 53 -17.63 -21.62 -4.19
C SER A 53 -17.83 -21.47 -2.67
N ILE A 54 -18.19 -20.27 -2.20
CA ILE A 54 -18.33 -19.96 -0.76
C ILE A 54 -19.79 -20.12 -0.31
N GLU A 55 -19.99 -20.72 0.86
CA GLU A 55 -21.28 -20.80 1.51
C GLU A 55 -21.40 -19.63 2.52
N HIS A 56 -22.10 -18.58 2.12
CA HIS A 56 -22.14 -17.30 2.84
C HIS A 56 -22.96 -17.31 4.15
N ASP A 57 -23.84 -18.30 4.36
CA ASP A 57 -24.71 -18.40 5.53
C ASP A 57 -24.18 -19.45 6.52
N THR A 58 -22.93 -19.27 6.94
CA THR A 58 -22.23 -20.15 7.87
C THR A 58 -21.68 -19.37 9.06
N GLY A 59 -21.31 -20.07 10.14
CA GLY A 59 -20.79 -19.43 11.35
C GLY A 59 -19.46 -18.71 11.12
N GLU A 60 -19.15 -17.74 11.98
CA GLU A 60 -18.04 -16.78 11.82
C GLU A 60 -16.67 -17.41 11.55
N VAL A 61 -16.39 -18.55 12.19
CA VAL A 61 -15.14 -19.30 12.02
C VAL A 61 -15.10 -19.97 10.66
N ARG A 62 -16.20 -20.61 10.24
CA ARG A 62 -16.27 -21.27 8.93
C ARG A 62 -16.14 -20.24 7.81
N LEU A 63 -16.80 -19.10 7.98
CA LEU A 63 -16.73 -17.99 7.03
C LEU A 63 -15.29 -17.47 6.90
N TYR A 64 -14.58 -17.25 8.01
CA TYR A 64 -13.15 -16.91 8.00
C TYR A 64 -12.34 -17.89 7.14
N HIS A 65 -12.46 -19.20 7.41
CA HIS A 65 -11.68 -20.22 6.72
C HIS A 65 -12.03 -20.34 5.23
N GLU A 66 -13.30 -20.20 4.85
CA GLU A 66 -13.72 -20.26 3.44
C GLU A 66 -13.17 -19.08 2.63
N TYR A 67 -13.28 -17.85 3.15
CA TYR A 67 -12.73 -16.69 2.47
C TYR A 67 -11.20 -16.69 2.49
N SER A 68 -10.57 -16.98 3.62
CA SER A 68 -9.11 -17.11 3.74
C SER A 68 -8.56 -18.10 2.71
N ARG A 69 -9.22 -19.26 2.55
CA ARG A 69 -8.87 -20.25 1.53
C ARG A 69 -8.97 -19.69 0.11
N VAL A 70 -10.06 -19.00 -0.23
CA VAL A 70 -10.24 -18.43 -1.58
C VAL A 70 -9.20 -17.36 -1.88
N VAL A 71 -9.04 -16.35 -1.00
CA VAL A 71 -8.09 -15.24 -1.23
C VAL A 71 -6.64 -15.69 -1.28
N THR A 72 -6.31 -16.74 -0.52
CA THR A 72 -4.97 -17.36 -0.55
C THR A 72 -4.75 -18.13 -1.84
N LYS A 73 -5.70 -19.02 -2.20
CA LYS A 73 -5.57 -19.90 -3.37
C LYS A 73 -5.53 -19.15 -4.70
N THR A 74 -6.23 -18.02 -4.81
CA THR A 74 -6.35 -17.28 -6.07
C THR A 74 -5.27 -16.23 -6.27
N HIS A 75 -4.37 -15.99 -5.31
CA HIS A 75 -3.23 -15.11 -5.52
C HIS A 75 -2.28 -15.80 -6.50
N ALA A 76 -2.49 -15.55 -7.78
CA ALA A 76 -1.87 -16.29 -8.89
C ALA A 76 -0.49 -15.73 -9.26
N ARG A 77 -0.26 -14.43 -9.04
CA ARG A 77 0.97 -13.76 -9.42
C ARG A 77 1.62 -13.07 -8.22
N VAL A 78 2.81 -13.53 -7.83
CA VAL A 78 3.65 -12.89 -6.83
C VAL A 78 4.70 -12.04 -7.54
N PHE A 79 4.76 -10.75 -7.23
CA PHE A 79 5.68 -9.80 -7.84
C PHE A 79 6.99 -9.67 -7.05
N GLY A 80 8.10 -9.29 -7.71
CA GLY A 80 9.22 -8.63 -7.03
C GLY A 80 8.78 -7.27 -6.48
N TYR A 81 9.34 -6.81 -5.35
CA TYR A 81 8.82 -5.65 -4.64
C TYR A 81 8.83 -4.38 -5.50
N ASP A 82 9.95 -4.07 -6.17
CA ASP A 82 10.04 -2.91 -7.06
C ASP A 82 9.12 -3.03 -8.28
N SER A 83 8.98 -4.24 -8.83
CA SER A 83 8.06 -4.47 -9.96
C SER A 83 6.60 -4.30 -9.56
N ALA A 84 6.21 -4.71 -8.35
CA ALA A 84 4.85 -4.48 -7.84
C ALA A 84 4.53 -2.99 -7.83
N ARG A 85 5.46 -2.17 -7.34
CA ARG A 85 5.29 -0.72 -7.22
C ARG A 85 5.33 0.01 -8.56
N LEU A 86 6.42 -0.17 -9.30
CA LEU A 86 6.74 0.63 -10.48
C LEU A 86 6.03 0.18 -11.76
N LYS A 87 5.50 -1.05 -11.82
CA LYS A 87 4.76 -1.53 -12.99
C LYS A 87 3.26 -1.71 -12.78
N VAL A 88 2.81 -1.76 -11.53
CA VAL A 88 1.41 -2.12 -11.23
C VAL A 88 0.76 -1.13 -10.28
N LEU A 89 1.38 -0.84 -9.14
CA LEU A 89 0.81 0.05 -8.12
C LEU A 89 0.60 1.46 -8.65
N TYR A 90 1.68 2.19 -8.91
CA TYR A 90 1.64 3.61 -9.31
C TYR A 90 1.02 3.88 -10.68
N PRO A 91 1.29 3.09 -11.73
CA PRO A 91 0.73 3.39 -13.04
C PRO A 91 -0.74 2.95 -13.19
N TYR A 92 -1.28 2.14 -12.28
CA TYR A 92 -2.62 1.58 -12.45
C TYR A 92 -3.40 1.46 -11.13
N VAL A 93 -3.02 0.54 -10.25
CA VAL A 93 -3.83 0.15 -9.09
C VAL A 93 -4.17 1.33 -8.18
N ASP A 94 -3.18 2.16 -7.85
CA ASP A 94 -3.31 3.25 -6.87
C ASP A 94 -3.76 4.58 -7.53
N GLN A 95 -4.05 4.58 -8.83
CA GLN A 95 -4.53 5.78 -9.51
C GLN A 95 -5.96 6.12 -9.12
N HIS A 96 -6.19 7.41 -8.91
CA HIS A 96 -7.52 7.98 -8.78
C HIS A 96 -8.13 8.28 -10.14
N LYS A 97 -9.42 8.60 -10.16
CA LYS A 97 -10.19 8.89 -11.39
C LYS A 97 -9.62 10.04 -12.23
N ASP A 98 -8.88 10.94 -11.61
CA ASP A 98 -8.17 12.05 -12.24
C ASP A 98 -6.79 11.65 -12.81
N GLY A 99 -6.40 10.38 -12.69
CA GLY A 99 -5.10 9.85 -13.09
C GLY A 99 -3.96 10.17 -12.12
N ALA A 100 -4.24 10.87 -11.02
CA ALA A 100 -3.26 11.19 -9.99
C ALA A 100 -3.18 10.11 -8.92
N LEU A 101 -2.06 10.09 -8.20
CA LEU A 101 -1.91 9.35 -6.95
C LEU A 101 -2.31 10.26 -5.78
N ARG A 102 -2.73 9.66 -4.67
CA ARG A 102 -2.96 10.37 -3.41
C ARG A 102 -2.30 9.64 -2.27
N SER A 103 -1.75 10.41 -1.34
CA SER A 103 -1.15 9.82 -0.15
C SER A 103 -2.22 9.16 0.70
N ILE A 104 -1.96 7.94 1.15
CA ILE A 104 -2.90 7.22 2.01
C ILE A 104 -3.18 7.97 3.32
N TYR A 105 -2.20 8.68 3.88
CA TYR A 105 -2.35 9.34 5.18
C TYR A 105 -2.75 10.81 5.06
N SER A 106 -2.18 11.56 4.11
CA SER A 106 -2.41 13.00 3.99
C SER A 106 -3.36 13.42 2.87
N GLY A 107 -3.71 12.51 1.97
CA GLY A 107 -4.46 12.82 0.75
C GLY A 107 -3.71 13.73 -0.24
N GLU A 108 -2.42 14.02 -0.01
CA GLU A 108 -1.62 14.86 -0.90
C GLU A 108 -1.59 14.28 -2.31
N LEU A 109 -1.86 15.14 -3.29
CA LEU A 109 -1.84 14.82 -4.71
C LEU A 109 -0.42 14.61 -5.21
N MET A 110 -0.20 13.52 -5.94
CA MET A 110 1.09 13.15 -6.50
C MET A 110 0.95 12.73 -7.97
N SER A 111 1.97 13.01 -8.77
CA SER A 111 2.05 12.56 -10.17
C SER A 111 2.62 11.14 -10.23
N PRO A 112 1.94 10.16 -10.85
CA PRO A 112 2.50 8.82 -11.05
C PRO A 112 3.89 8.85 -11.71
N ALA A 113 4.07 9.68 -12.73
CA ALA A 113 5.34 9.80 -13.45
C ALA A 113 6.46 10.34 -12.56
N GLU A 114 6.18 11.31 -11.69
CA GLU A 114 7.19 11.88 -10.78
C GLU A 114 7.58 10.85 -9.71
N VAL A 115 6.61 10.17 -9.10
CA VAL A 115 6.88 9.10 -8.11
C VAL A 115 7.70 7.98 -8.73
N MET A 116 7.29 7.47 -9.90
CA MET A 116 8.00 6.39 -10.59
C MET A 116 9.42 6.78 -10.99
N MET A 117 9.61 8.02 -11.47
CA MET A 117 10.93 8.52 -11.87
C MET A 117 11.86 8.64 -10.66
N GLU A 118 11.40 9.24 -9.57
CA GLU A 118 12.19 9.41 -8.36
C GLU A 118 12.62 8.05 -7.77
N GLU A 119 11.70 7.10 -7.66
CA GLU A 119 12.05 5.77 -7.15
C GLU A 119 12.99 4.99 -8.09
N ALA A 120 12.77 5.04 -9.41
CA ALA A 120 13.64 4.36 -10.36
C ALA A 120 15.08 4.93 -10.32
N LEU A 121 15.22 6.25 -10.16
CA LEU A 121 16.54 6.88 -10.02
C LEU A 121 17.27 6.42 -8.75
N ILE A 122 16.57 6.27 -7.62
CA ILE A 122 17.17 5.71 -6.40
C ILE A 122 17.65 4.28 -6.64
N LEU A 123 16.84 3.44 -7.29
CA LEU A 123 17.24 2.08 -7.61
C LEU A 123 18.51 2.09 -8.45
N MET A 124 18.61 2.98 -9.44
CA MET A 124 19.78 3.09 -10.30
C MET A 124 21.04 3.56 -9.56
N GLU A 125 20.91 4.52 -8.64
CA GLU A 125 22.03 4.96 -7.79
C GLU A 125 22.59 3.82 -6.93
N ARG A 126 21.74 2.86 -6.55
CA ARG A 126 22.12 1.67 -5.77
C ARG A 126 22.74 0.55 -6.63
N LEU A 127 22.60 0.61 -7.95
CA LEU A 127 23.09 -0.44 -8.85
C LEU A 127 24.58 -0.24 -9.19
N PRO A 128 25.37 -1.31 -9.35
CA PRO A 128 26.77 -1.19 -9.72
C PRO A 128 26.94 -0.51 -11.08
N LYS A 129 27.82 0.51 -11.17
CA LYS A 129 28.12 1.24 -12.42
C LYS A 129 28.59 0.34 -13.57
N SER A 130 29.14 -0.84 -13.27
CA SER A 130 29.48 -1.84 -14.28
C SER A 130 28.29 -2.37 -15.08
N ARG A 131 27.05 -2.06 -14.65
CA ARG A 131 25.80 -2.49 -15.28
C ARG A 131 25.04 -1.37 -15.98
N GLU A 132 25.66 -0.20 -16.23
CA GLU A 132 25.03 0.93 -16.95
C GLU A 132 24.38 0.52 -18.29
N SER A 133 24.96 -0.44 -19.02
CA SER A 133 24.39 -0.94 -20.28
C SER A 133 23.02 -1.61 -20.16
N PHE A 134 22.66 -2.14 -19.00
CA PHE A 134 21.31 -2.67 -18.75
C PHE A 134 20.32 -1.55 -18.48
N MET A 135 20.76 -0.43 -17.92
CA MET A 135 19.90 0.72 -17.65
C MET A 135 19.47 1.44 -18.94
N ASP A 136 20.20 1.26 -20.04
CA ASP A 136 19.79 1.69 -21.38
C ASP A 136 18.50 0.98 -21.87
N LEU A 137 18.07 -0.09 -21.21
CA LEU A 137 16.79 -0.76 -21.46
C LEU A 137 15.61 -0.05 -20.78
N GLY A 138 15.83 1.10 -20.15
CA GLY A 138 14.82 1.84 -19.41
C GLY A 138 14.41 1.13 -18.12
N LEU A 139 13.16 1.32 -17.69
CA LEU A 139 12.68 0.82 -16.39
C LEU A 139 12.79 -0.72 -16.27
N ASP A 140 12.58 -1.46 -17.35
CA ASP A 140 12.70 -2.91 -17.37
C ASP A 140 14.12 -3.38 -17.02
N GLY A 141 15.12 -2.67 -17.53
CA GLY A 141 16.52 -2.94 -17.23
C GLY A 141 16.87 -2.65 -15.78
N VAL A 142 16.37 -1.55 -15.23
CA VAL A 142 16.56 -1.19 -13.81
C VAL A 142 15.97 -2.26 -12.90
N LEU A 143 14.71 -2.66 -13.16
CA LEU A 143 14.00 -3.64 -12.35
C LEU A 143 14.61 -5.04 -12.44
N ALA A 144 15.11 -5.44 -13.61
CA ALA A 144 15.80 -6.71 -13.78
C ALA A 144 17.09 -6.82 -12.95
N LEU A 145 17.68 -5.68 -12.57
CA LEU A 145 18.87 -5.62 -11.75
C LEU A 145 18.61 -5.37 -10.27
N SER A 146 17.49 -4.71 -9.93
CA SER A 146 17.14 -4.38 -8.55
C SER A 146 16.48 -5.54 -7.81
N ASP A 147 15.78 -6.45 -8.53
CA ASP A 147 15.11 -7.59 -7.92
C ASP A 147 16.14 -8.49 -7.20
N GLY A 148 16.00 -8.63 -5.87
CA GLY A 148 16.92 -9.37 -5.02
C GLY A 148 18.13 -8.57 -4.47
N LEU A 149 18.18 -7.25 -4.69
CA LEU A 149 19.19 -6.34 -4.12
C LEU A 149 18.71 -5.59 -2.87
N GLU A 150 17.55 -5.98 -2.32
CA GLU A 150 16.79 -5.25 -1.29
C GLU A 150 17.53 -5.07 0.05
N ASP A 151 18.48 -5.98 0.37
CA ASP A 151 19.23 -5.99 1.64
C ASP A 151 20.66 -5.43 1.53
N LEU A 152 21.07 -4.95 0.35
CA LEU A 152 22.50 -4.73 0.08
C LEU A 152 23.06 -3.36 0.50
N LEU A 153 22.26 -2.42 1.02
CA LEU A 153 22.76 -1.09 1.42
C LEU A 153 22.01 -0.49 2.64
N PRO A 154 22.68 0.35 3.47
CA PRO A 154 22.07 0.99 4.64
C PRO A 154 20.90 1.92 4.27
N GLU A 155 19.86 1.95 5.10
CA GLU A 155 18.65 2.78 4.92
C GLU A 155 18.95 4.29 4.95
N ASP A 156 20.09 4.64 5.51
CA ASP A 156 20.50 5.97 5.96
C ASP A 156 20.96 6.91 4.82
N GLU A 157 21.27 6.39 3.62
CA GLU A 157 21.79 7.18 2.50
C GLU A 157 20.71 7.67 1.50
N ALA A 158 19.46 7.19 1.61
CA ALA A 158 18.35 7.55 0.70
C ALA A 158 17.55 8.81 1.15
N MET A 159 18.22 9.75 1.81
CA MET A 159 17.61 10.83 2.60
C MET A 159 16.84 11.92 1.83
N THR A 160 16.80 11.90 0.49
CA THR A 160 16.40 13.09 -0.29
C THR A 160 15.10 12.98 -1.08
N VAL A 161 14.41 11.83 -1.10
CA VAL A 161 13.14 11.72 -1.85
C VAL A 161 11.89 12.02 -1.01
N PRO A 162 10.90 12.71 -1.61
CA PRO A 162 9.64 13.05 -0.95
C PRO A 162 8.65 11.88 -0.83
N TYR A 163 8.72 10.85 -1.68
CA TYR A 163 7.70 9.79 -1.76
C TYR A 163 8.24 8.40 -1.39
N ASN A 164 7.34 7.51 -0.95
CA ASN A 164 7.61 6.11 -0.66
C ASN A 164 6.33 5.26 -0.90
N CYS A 165 6.48 3.94 -0.86
CA CYS A 165 5.36 3.02 -0.69
C CYS A 165 5.11 2.77 0.80
N GLU A 166 3.88 2.97 1.23
CA GLU A 166 3.42 2.53 2.55
C GLU A 166 2.99 1.06 2.48
N HIS A 167 3.46 0.27 3.44
CA HIS A 167 2.85 -1.01 3.78
C HIS A 167 1.90 -0.79 4.96
N ILE A 168 0.60 -0.94 4.72
CA ILE A 168 -0.41 -0.74 5.78
C ILE A 168 -0.14 -1.67 6.96
N VAL A 169 0.23 -2.92 6.68
CA VAL A 169 0.82 -3.80 7.69
C VAL A 169 2.34 -3.67 7.62
N PRO A 170 3.03 -3.21 8.69
CA PRO A 170 4.46 -2.94 8.65
C PRO A 170 5.30 -4.14 8.22
N GLN A 171 6.26 -3.91 7.32
CA GLN A 171 7.17 -4.95 6.84
C GLN A 171 7.97 -5.64 7.94
N SER A 172 8.26 -4.93 9.03
CA SER A 172 9.01 -5.45 10.18
C SER A 172 8.25 -6.53 10.96
N TRP A 173 6.93 -6.59 10.85
CA TRP A 173 6.10 -7.61 11.54
C TRP A 173 6.12 -8.97 10.85
N TYR A 174 6.55 -9.04 9.59
CA TYR A 174 6.60 -10.29 8.82
C TYR A 174 7.93 -10.53 8.12
N GLU A 175 8.98 -9.82 8.54
CA GLU A 175 10.36 -9.97 8.07
C GLU A 175 10.51 -9.77 6.54
N LYS A 176 9.74 -8.83 5.96
CA LYS A 176 9.75 -8.54 4.50
C LYS A 176 9.47 -9.77 3.62
N ARG A 177 8.88 -10.85 4.16
CA ARG A 177 8.69 -12.11 3.44
C ARG A 177 7.70 -11.98 2.28
N LYS A 178 7.97 -12.67 1.18
CA LYS A 178 7.03 -12.88 0.07
C LYS A 178 5.99 -13.95 0.48
N PRO A 179 4.72 -13.82 0.07
CA PRO A 179 4.19 -12.81 -0.85
C PRO A 179 3.74 -11.50 -0.16
N MET A 180 3.80 -11.39 1.17
CA MET A 180 3.31 -10.22 1.93
C MET A 180 3.92 -8.91 1.44
N VAL A 181 5.24 -8.82 1.30
CA VAL A 181 5.93 -7.57 0.96
C VAL A 181 5.51 -6.94 -0.38
N SER A 182 4.99 -7.74 -1.31
CA SER A 182 4.59 -7.31 -2.66
C SER A 182 3.10 -7.49 -2.96
N ASP A 183 2.28 -7.78 -1.94
CA ASP A 183 0.84 -7.94 -2.09
C ASP A 183 0.14 -6.57 -2.22
N LEU A 184 -0.37 -6.29 -3.41
CA LEU A 184 -0.93 -5.00 -3.79
C LEU A 184 -2.15 -4.57 -2.97
N HIS A 185 -2.82 -5.48 -2.24
CA HIS A 185 -3.96 -5.11 -1.40
C HIS A 185 -3.59 -4.28 -0.16
N HIS A 186 -2.31 -4.23 0.22
CA HIS A 186 -1.86 -3.43 1.38
C HIS A 186 -0.68 -2.49 1.09
N LEU A 187 -0.36 -2.26 -0.19
CA LEU A 187 0.63 -1.29 -0.63
C LEU A 187 -0.04 0.00 -1.11
N PHE A 188 0.39 1.17 -0.64
CA PHE A 188 -0.20 2.45 -1.07
C PHE A 188 0.86 3.52 -1.28
N THR A 189 0.56 4.50 -2.12
CA THR A 189 1.43 5.68 -2.28
C THR A 189 1.36 6.53 -1.01
N CYS A 190 2.51 7.01 -0.54
CA CYS A 190 2.61 7.85 0.65
C CYS A 190 3.82 8.77 0.58
N GLU A 191 3.79 9.95 1.21
CA GLU A 191 5.00 10.72 1.40
C GLU A 191 5.93 10.03 2.39
N ARG A 192 7.23 10.07 2.14
CA ARG A 192 8.25 9.51 3.04
C ARG A 192 8.10 10.05 4.47
N LYS A 193 7.78 11.34 4.61
CA LYS A 193 7.57 11.96 5.94
C LYS A 193 6.39 11.34 6.70
N CYS A 194 5.24 11.14 6.04
CA CYS A 194 4.09 10.53 6.71
C CYS A 194 4.32 9.04 7.00
N ASN A 195 4.93 8.31 6.07
CA ASN A 195 5.35 6.91 6.27
C ASN A 195 6.32 6.78 7.47
N SER A 196 7.40 7.57 7.50
CA SER A 196 8.34 7.58 8.63
C SER A 196 7.70 8.01 9.95
N TYR A 197 6.77 8.97 9.92
CA TYR A 197 6.04 9.41 11.10
C TYR A 197 5.17 8.29 11.67
N ARG A 198 4.43 7.58 10.80
CA ARG A 198 3.65 6.39 11.17
C ARG A 198 4.55 5.30 11.77
N GLY A 199 5.67 4.99 11.11
CA GLY A 199 6.63 3.96 11.55
C GLY A 199 6.08 2.54 11.48
N ASN A 200 6.25 1.74 12.53
CA ASN A 200 5.72 0.37 12.64
C ASN A 200 4.63 0.25 13.71
N ARG A 201 3.97 1.36 14.07
CA ARG A 201 2.98 1.39 15.14
C ARG A 201 1.67 0.74 14.70
N PRO A 202 0.99 0.01 15.61
CA PRO A 202 -0.36 -0.44 15.37
C PRO A 202 -1.33 0.73 15.21
N TYR A 203 -2.47 0.47 14.57
CA TYR A 203 -3.52 1.46 14.43
C TYR A 203 -4.31 1.59 15.73
N GLY A 204 -4.79 2.79 16.03
CA GLY A 204 -5.62 3.07 17.20
C GLY A 204 -6.39 4.36 17.01
N ASP A 205 -7.48 4.50 17.77
CA ASP A 205 -8.27 5.72 17.83
C ASP A 205 -7.91 6.51 19.09
N HIS A 206 -7.92 7.83 19.00
CA HIS A 206 -7.61 8.76 20.09
C HIS A 206 -8.73 9.81 20.25
N PRO A 207 -9.97 9.39 20.56
CA PRO A 207 -11.15 10.26 20.51
C PRO A 207 -11.11 11.44 21.49
N ASP A 208 -10.41 11.28 22.61
CA ASP A 208 -10.34 12.26 23.69
C ASP A 208 -8.98 12.96 23.80
N PHE A 209 -8.10 12.76 22.82
CA PHE A 209 -6.79 13.37 22.85
C PHE A 209 -6.82 14.83 22.40
N GLU A 210 -6.65 15.74 23.36
CA GLU A 210 -6.38 17.15 23.09
C GLU A 210 -4.91 17.46 23.39
N PRO A 211 -4.10 17.77 22.36
CA PRO A 211 -2.70 18.12 22.57
C PRO A 211 -2.56 19.43 23.37
N ASP A 212 -1.69 19.45 24.39
CA ASP A 212 -1.28 20.72 25.02
C ASP A 212 -0.46 21.54 24.00
N PRO A 213 -0.95 22.71 23.54
CA PRO A 213 -0.26 23.53 22.53
C PRO A 213 1.12 24.01 22.98
N LEU A 214 1.42 23.97 24.28
CA LEU A 214 2.70 24.39 24.85
C LEU A 214 3.75 23.26 24.92
N GLN A 215 3.36 22.00 24.68
CA GLN A 215 4.22 20.83 24.84
C GLN A 215 4.59 20.12 23.54
N ILE A 216 4.19 20.67 22.39
CA ILE A 216 4.41 20.03 21.08
C ILE A 216 5.32 20.89 20.23
N ASP A 217 6.37 20.27 19.69
CA ASP A 217 7.24 20.94 18.71
C ASP A 217 6.47 21.21 17.41
N LEU A 218 6.82 22.33 16.75
CA LEU A 218 6.12 22.78 15.54
C LEU A 218 6.13 21.73 14.42
N ILE A 219 7.20 20.97 14.28
CA ILE A 219 7.32 19.91 13.27
C ILE A 219 6.31 18.80 13.54
N GLU A 220 6.16 18.39 14.79
CA GLU A 220 5.21 17.37 15.19
C GLU A 220 3.76 17.87 15.02
N ALA A 221 3.49 19.13 15.36
CA ALA A 221 2.17 19.73 15.15
C ALA A 221 1.76 19.76 13.66
N GLU A 222 2.72 19.98 12.75
CA GLU A 222 2.48 19.91 11.30
C GLU A 222 2.21 18.47 10.83
N LEU A 223 3.02 17.50 11.29
CA LEU A 223 2.82 16.09 10.94
C LEU A 223 1.49 15.56 11.47
N ARG A 224 1.09 15.95 12.68
CA ARG A 224 -0.20 15.57 13.26
C ARG A 224 -1.38 15.98 12.39
N LYS A 225 -1.39 17.24 11.98
CA LYS A 225 -2.45 17.80 11.11
C LYS A 225 -2.44 17.21 9.70
N LYS A 226 -1.28 16.77 9.22
CA LYS A 226 -1.10 16.36 7.83
C LYS A 226 -1.26 14.85 7.64
N CYS A 227 -0.65 14.05 8.50
CA CYS A 227 -0.52 12.60 8.32
C CYS A 227 -1.47 11.82 9.23
N GLY A 228 -1.69 12.29 10.45
CA GLY A 228 -2.43 11.57 11.49
C GLY A 228 -1.78 11.74 12.86
N LEU A 229 -2.33 11.12 13.89
CA LEU A 229 -1.90 11.29 15.27
C LEU A 229 -1.13 10.06 15.78
N VAL A 230 -0.01 10.27 16.47
CA VAL A 230 0.66 9.23 17.26
C VAL A 230 0.48 9.55 18.73
N GLU A 231 -0.17 8.65 19.47
CA GLU A 231 -0.39 8.83 20.91
C GLU A 231 -0.57 7.49 21.63
N GLU A 232 -0.42 7.49 22.95
CA GLU A 232 -0.77 6.35 23.80
C GLU A 232 -2.29 6.19 23.91
N THR A 233 -2.80 5.00 23.55
CA THR A 233 -4.20 4.62 23.76
C THR A 233 -4.47 4.30 25.23
N GLU A 234 -5.74 4.17 25.63
CA GLU A 234 -6.14 3.89 27.02
C GLU A 234 -5.48 2.64 27.64
N ASN A 235 -5.04 1.68 26.82
CA ASN A 235 -4.40 0.45 27.26
C ASN A 235 -2.85 0.55 27.37
N GLY A 236 -2.27 1.74 27.15
CA GLY A 236 -0.82 1.97 27.21
C GLY A 236 -0.07 1.66 25.91
N MET A 237 -0.76 1.33 24.82
CA MET A 237 -0.16 1.10 23.51
C MET A 237 -0.01 2.41 22.75
N THR A 238 1.21 2.76 22.33
CA THR A 238 1.43 3.85 21.37
C THR A 238 0.92 3.46 19.99
N ALA A 239 -0.15 4.11 19.53
CA ALA A 239 -0.84 3.79 18.29
C ALA A 239 -0.89 4.98 17.34
N PHE A 240 -1.03 4.68 16.05
CA PHE A 240 -1.20 5.68 15.01
C PHE A 240 -2.67 5.74 14.53
N GLU A 241 -3.23 6.93 14.49
CA GLU A 241 -4.54 7.24 13.92
C GLU A 241 -4.34 8.03 12.62
N PRO A 242 -4.66 7.49 11.44
CA PRO A 242 -4.57 8.22 10.19
C PRO A 242 -5.49 9.45 10.16
N GLU A 243 -5.00 10.57 9.61
CA GLU A 243 -5.83 11.76 9.37
C GLU A 243 -6.89 11.49 8.28
N GLN A 244 -6.49 10.79 7.21
CA GLN A 244 -7.37 10.42 6.11
C GLN A 244 -7.42 8.91 5.89
N ASN A 245 -8.45 8.47 5.15
CA ASN A 245 -8.60 7.12 4.62
C ASN A 245 -8.58 5.98 5.66
N LYS A 246 -9.04 6.26 6.89
CA LYS A 246 -9.20 5.25 7.95
C LYS A 246 -9.92 3.98 7.47
N GLY A 247 -10.98 4.09 6.67
CA GLY A 247 -11.70 2.95 6.10
C GLY A 247 -10.88 2.12 5.11
N VAL A 248 -10.05 2.77 4.29
CA VAL A 248 -9.15 2.11 3.34
C VAL A 248 -8.08 1.32 4.09
N VAL A 249 -7.46 1.97 5.08
CA VAL A 249 -6.46 1.38 6.00
C VAL A 249 -7.07 0.18 6.74
N ALA A 250 -8.30 0.34 7.23
CA ALA A 250 -9.03 -0.72 7.92
C ALA A 250 -9.23 -1.94 7.00
N ARG A 251 -9.83 -1.76 5.81
CA ARG A 251 -10.09 -2.87 4.89
C ARG A 251 -8.82 -3.54 4.37
N ALA A 252 -7.74 -2.81 4.19
CA ALA A 252 -6.44 -3.39 3.83
C ALA A 252 -5.87 -4.25 4.97
N THR A 253 -5.95 -3.76 6.22
CA THR A 253 -5.50 -4.51 7.40
C THR A 253 -6.37 -5.75 7.67
N LEU A 254 -7.69 -5.62 7.60
CA LEU A 254 -8.63 -6.74 7.76
C LEU A 254 -8.41 -7.81 6.68
N TYR A 255 -8.17 -7.41 5.42
CA TYR A 255 -7.76 -8.35 4.36
C TYR A 255 -6.47 -9.08 4.72
N PHE A 256 -5.47 -8.37 5.24
CA PHE A 256 -4.20 -8.96 5.60
C PHE A 256 -4.39 -10.04 6.68
N LEU A 257 -5.16 -9.75 7.73
CA LEU A 257 -5.53 -10.73 8.77
C LEU A 257 -6.30 -11.93 8.24
N LEU A 258 -7.18 -11.72 7.25
CA LEU A 258 -7.93 -12.81 6.63
C LEU A 258 -7.03 -13.73 5.82
N ARG A 259 -6.07 -13.18 5.07
CA ARG A 259 -5.21 -13.93 4.16
C ARG A 259 -4.01 -14.55 4.85
N TYR A 260 -3.35 -13.81 5.73
CA TYR A 260 -2.06 -14.14 6.33
C TYR A 260 -2.23 -14.60 7.78
N ARG A 261 -2.97 -15.70 7.95
CA ARG A 261 -3.26 -16.30 9.25
C ARG A 261 -1.97 -16.58 10.02
N ASN A 262 -1.91 -16.17 11.29
CA ASN A 262 -0.78 -16.36 12.20
C ASN A 262 0.53 -15.67 11.77
N GLU A 263 0.50 -14.74 10.82
CA GLU A 263 1.72 -14.03 10.39
C GLU A 263 2.00 -12.76 11.20
N VAL A 264 0.99 -12.12 11.77
CA VAL A 264 1.11 -10.87 12.56
C VAL A 264 0.21 -10.88 13.79
N GLY A 265 0.55 -10.09 14.79
CA GLY A 265 -0.18 -9.96 16.06
C GLY A 265 0.23 -10.99 17.11
N ASN A 266 1.39 -11.62 16.93
CA ASN A 266 1.92 -12.67 17.82
C ASN A 266 3.15 -12.20 18.63
N ALA A 267 3.71 -11.04 18.30
CA ALA A 267 4.86 -10.46 19.01
C ALA A 267 4.52 -9.11 19.68
N GLN A 268 5.29 -8.76 20.70
CA GLN A 268 5.15 -7.48 21.39
C GLN A 268 5.48 -6.32 20.43
N GLY A 269 4.61 -5.31 20.40
CA GLY A 269 4.76 -4.14 19.53
C GLY A 269 4.17 -4.31 18.13
N GLU A 270 3.65 -5.49 17.80
CA GLU A 270 2.76 -5.69 16.65
C GLU A 270 1.32 -5.25 17.00
N MET A 271 0.39 -5.51 16.08
CA MET A 271 -1.03 -5.23 16.29
C MET A 271 -1.68 -6.25 17.22
N PRO A 272 -2.19 -5.83 18.39
CA PRO A 272 -2.92 -6.74 19.27
C PRO A 272 -4.37 -6.93 18.77
N LEU A 273 -5.02 -8.00 19.24
CA LEU A 273 -6.36 -8.42 18.78
C LEU A 273 -7.40 -7.30 18.96
N GLU A 274 -7.29 -6.51 20.03
CA GLU A 274 -8.21 -5.41 20.33
C GLU A 274 -8.23 -4.34 19.23
N THR A 275 -7.14 -4.19 18.46
CA THR A 275 -7.07 -3.27 17.32
C THR A 275 -8.12 -3.59 16.25
N VAL A 276 -8.56 -4.85 16.17
CA VAL A 276 -9.61 -5.27 15.22
C VAL A 276 -10.91 -4.50 15.45
N GLU A 277 -11.25 -4.16 16.70
CA GLU A 277 -12.47 -3.39 17.00
C GLU A 277 -12.40 -1.98 16.41
N THR A 278 -11.25 -1.31 16.52
CA THR A 278 -11.00 -0.01 15.89
C THR A 278 -11.08 -0.10 14.36
N LEU A 279 -10.50 -1.15 13.76
CA LEU A 279 -10.54 -1.33 12.30
C LEU A 279 -11.98 -1.57 11.81
N LEU A 280 -12.77 -2.38 12.52
CA LEU A 280 -14.18 -2.62 12.20
C LEU A 280 -15.01 -1.33 12.30
N LYS A 281 -14.76 -0.52 13.34
CA LYS A 281 -15.38 0.80 13.49
C LYS A 281 -15.05 1.70 12.30
N TRP A 282 -13.77 1.87 11.96
CA TRP A 282 -13.36 2.70 10.81
C TRP A 282 -13.92 2.22 9.48
N HIS A 283 -13.97 0.90 9.29
CA HIS A 283 -14.59 0.29 8.12
C HIS A 283 -16.07 0.65 7.99
N ALA A 284 -16.82 0.61 9.10
CA ALA A 284 -18.24 0.96 9.13
C ALA A 284 -18.48 2.47 8.96
N GLU A 285 -17.63 3.31 9.54
CA GLU A 285 -17.74 4.78 9.48
C GLU A 285 -17.38 5.36 8.11
N GLN A 286 -16.50 4.69 7.35
CA GLN A 286 -16.05 5.14 6.03
C GLN A 286 -16.37 4.10 4.94
N PRO A 287 -17.53 4.24 4.27
CA PRO A 287 -17.98 3.32 3.22
C PRO A 287 -16.99 3.17 2.06
N VAL A 288 -17.06 2.02 1.39
CA VAL A 288 -16.22 1.71 0.22
C VAL A 288 -16.43 2.74 -0.90
N SER A 289 -15.34 3.36 -1.33
CA SER A 289 -15.30 4.34 -2.41
C SER A 289 -15.15 3.71 -3.81
N ASP A 290 -15.37 4.51 -4.86
CA ASP A 290 -15.08 4.09 -6.25
C ASP A 290 -13.58 3.83 -6.48
N TYR A 291 -12.72 4.56 -5.76
CA TYR A 291 -11.28 4.33 -5.76
C TYR A 291 -10.94 2.93 -5.26
N GLU A 292 -11.54 2.51 -4.15
CA GLU A 292 -11.29 1.18 -3.59
C GLU A 292 -11.84 0.06 -4.47
N ARG A 293 -13.01 0.28 -5.09
CA ARG A 293 -13.57 -0.67 -6.07
C ARG A 293 -12.68 -0.80 -7.30
N HIS A 294 -12.18 0.32 -7.83
CA HIS A 294 -11.18 0.33 -8.89
C HIS A 294 -9.93 -0.47 -8.47
N ARG A 295 -9.33 -0.12 -7.32
CA ARG A 295 -8.16 -0.82 -6.75
C ARG A 295 -8.38 -2.32 -6.67
N ASN A 296 -9.48 -2.74 -6.05
CA ASN A 296 -9.75 -4.16 -5.81
C ASN A 296 -9.85 -4.94 -7.11
N ARG A 297 -10.50 -4.37 -8.13
CA ARG A 297 -10.55 -4.95 -9.47
C ARG A 297 -9.19 -4.94 -10.16
N ALA A 298 -8.44 -3.84 -10.08
CA ALA A 298 -7.11 -3.73 -10.67
C ALA A 298 -6.14 -4.78 -10.08
N VAL A 299 -6.19 -4.98 -8.76
CA VAL A 299 -5.43 -6.05 -8.09
C VAL A 299 -5.95 -7.43 -8.50
N PHE A 300 -7.27 -7.63 -8.63
CA PHE A 300 -7.80 -8.90 -9.14
C PHE A 300 -7.25 -9.26 -10.52
N LEU A 301 -7.26 -8.32 -11.46
CA LEU A 301 -6.80 -8.55 -12.83
C LEU A 301 -5.28 -8.79 -12.93
N THR A 302 -4.51 -8.22 -12.01
CA THR A 302 -3.03 -8.27 -12.06
C THR A 302 -2.42 -9.34 -11.14
N GLN A 303 -2.98 -9.54 -9.94
CA GLN A 303 -2.52 -10.44 -8.88
C GLN A 303 -3.37 -11.71 -8.76
N GLY A 304 -4.64 -11.65 -9.16
CA GLY A 304 -5.58 -12.78 -9.21
C GLY A 304 -6.53 -12.90 -8.02
N ASN A 305 -6.25 -12.24 -6.90
CA ASN A 305 -7.07 -12.30 -5.69
C ASN A 305 -7.75 -10.97 -5.35
N ARG A 306 -8.82 -11.05 -4.56
CA ARG A 306 -9.68 -9.92 -4.19
C ARG A 306 -9.65 -9.68 -2.68
N ASN A 307 -9.92 -8.43 -2.28
CA ASN A 307 -10.23 -8.04 -0.91
C ASN A 307 -11.75 -8.19 -0.68
N PRO A 308 -12.19 -9.20 0.10
CA PRO A 308 -13.61 -9.44 0.33
C PRO A 308 -14.34 -8.32 1.06
N PHE A 309 -13.63 -7.50 1.84
CA PHE A 309 -14.23 -6.40 2.60
C PHE A 309 -14.51 -5.16 1.74
N ILE A 310 -13.98 -5.12 0.51
CA ILE A 310 -14.35 -4.15 -0.51
C ILE A 310 -15.56 -4.66 -1.32
N ASP A 311 -15.57 -5.95 -1.66
CA ASP A 311 -16.65 -6.56 -2.46
C ASP A 311 -17.94 -6.76 -1.65
N PHE A 312 -17.81 -7.14 -0.37
CA PHE A 312 -18.89 -7.39 0.58
C PHE A 312 -18.60 -6.69 1.91
N PRO A 313 -18.88 -5.39 2.06
CA PRO A 313 -18.56 -4.66 3.29
C PRO A 313 -19.16 -5.30 4.56
N ASP A 314 -20.39 -5.81 4.49
CA ASP A 314 -21.08 -6.49 5.60
C ASP A 314 -20.40 -7.80 6.05
N LEU A 315 -19.41 -8.30 5.30
CA LEU A 315 -18.65 -9.49 5.67
C LEU A 315 -17.78 -9.23 6.91
N ALA A 316 -17.32 -7.99 7.11
CA ALA A 316 -16.43 -7.63 8.20
C ALA A 316 -17.04 -7.98 9.57
N ASP A 317 -18.35 -7.77 9.74
CA ASP A 317 -19.07 -8.06 10.98
C ASP A 317 -19.42 -9.55 11.17
N LYS A 318 -19.17 -10.39 10.15
CA LYS A 318 -19.56 -11.80 10.14
C LYS A 318 -18.37 -12.75 10.26
N VAL A 319 -17.15 -12.26 10.10
CA VAL A 319 -15.93 -13.08 10.08
C VAL A 319 -15.26 -13.05 11.45
N GLY A 320 -14.89 -14.23 11.96
CA GLY A 320 -14.21 -14.36 13.25
C GLY A 320 -12.71 -14.06 13.16
N PHE A 321 -12.30 -12.79 13.22
CA PHE A 321 -10.88 -12.39 13.09
C PHE A 321 -9.93 -12.96 14.15
N ARG A 322 -10.46 -13.44 15.29
CA ARG A 322 -9.67 -14.19 16.29
C ARG A 322 -8.91 -15.36 15.66
N GLU A 323 -9.46 -15.96 14.60
CA GLU A 323 -8.82 -17.03 13.86
C GLU A 323 -7.49 -16.62 13.22
N SER A 324 -7.21 -15.32 13.03
CA SER A 324 -5.94 -14.82 12.51
C SER A 324 -4.79 -14.84 13.52
N PHE A 325 -5.11 -14.94 14.81
CA PHE A 325 -4.17 -14.84 15.92
C PHE A 325 -3.98 -16.24 16.53
N ALA A 326 -2.75 -16.59 16.89
CA ALA A 326 -2.38 -17.95 17.27
C ALA A 326 -2.84 -18.35 18.68
#